data_AF-A0A257W666-F1
#
_entry.id   AF-A0A257W666-F1
#
_cell.length_a   1.000
_cell.length_b   1.000
_cell.length_c   1.000
_cell.angle_alpha   90.00
_cell.angle_beta   90.00
_cell.angle_gamma   90.00
#
_symmetry.space_group_name_H-M   'P 1'
#
loop_
_entity.id
_entity.type
_entity.pdbx_description
1 polymer ?
#
loop_
_entity_poly.entity_id
_entity_poly.type
_entity_poly.pdbx_seq_one_letter_code
_entity_poly.pdbx_strand_id
1 'polypeptide(L)'
;MWSVPKSLSRPPRHGRIRIACNPTERDRRGSILVLAAAILVVIFAMVAFSVDMSYIALTKTQLQIAADGAALAGCLELRDGLGPQPINTTMETMSISGAAATAVAGANRNGDLTATYLSVQRDLQFGQAVWDENSQRWTTNWGAAPYNCVRVIACRNSDESPNGDRPLEMMFAPVMGIDTASLSTSATAALLPGVGFKISSGSAGTIDVLPIALDVGTWEALINGTGSDDYSYNPSTGAVTSGGDGILEVDLYPYGNGALPPGNRGTVDLGSPNNSTNDLKRQILYGLNAYDLSFFGGESFVVDCPARMPNLATYSPTVST
;
A
#
# COMPACT_ATOMS: atom_id res chain seq x y z
N MET A 1 105.48 -43.16 80.18
CA MET A 1 105.58 -41.75 79.73
C MET A 1 105.01 -41.75 78.32
N TRP A 2 103.77 -41.37 78.02
CA TRP A 2 102.91 -40.26 78.44
C TRP A 2 101.43 -40.69 78.35
N SER A 3 100.58 -40.06 79.16
CA SER A 3 99.11 -40.13 79.18
C SER A 3 98.47 -39.39 78.00
N VAL A 4 97.29 -39.81 77.55
CA VAL A 4 95.98 -39.13 77.72
C VAL A 4 94.89 -39.92 76.95
N PRO A 5 93.73 -40.22 77.57
CA PRO A 5 92.58 -40.83 76.91
C PRO A 5 91.58 -39.77 76.39
N LYS A 6 90.70 -40.13 75.45
CA LYS A 6 89.33 -39.58 75.39
C LYS A 6 88.44 -40.37 74.42
N SER A 7 87.28 -40.73 74.93
CA SER A 7 86.18 -41.43 74.29
C SER A 7 85.57 -40.62 73.14
N LEU A 8 85.32 -41.27 72.00
CA LEU A 8 84.35 -40.78 71.02
C LEU A 8 83.03 -41.55 71.16
N SER A 9 82.07 -40.86 71.77
CA SER A 9 80.64 -41.19 71.75
C SER A 9 80.10 -41.10 70.32
N ARG A 10 79.42 -42.16 69.86
CA ARG A 10 78.73 -42.20 68.56
C ARG A 10 77.60 -41.15 68.53
N PRO A 11 77.44 -40.35 67.46
CA PRO A 11 76.30 -39.45 67.35
C PRO A 11 74.99 -40.24 67.11
N PRO A 12 73.85 -39.75 67.63
CA PRO A 12 72.56 -40.42 67.51
C PRO A 12 71.99 -40.36 66.09
N ARG A 13 71.39 -41.47 65.66
CA ARG A 13 70.66 -41.63 64.40
C ARG A 13 69.60 -40.54 64.27
N HIS A 14 69.68 -39.73 63.21
CA HIS A 14 68.64 -38.76 62.87
C HIS A 14 67.34 -39.51 62.54
N GLY A 15 66.36 -39.40 63.44
CA GLY A 15 64.99 -39.80 63.19
C GLY A 15 64.40 -38.97 62.06
N ARG A 16 63.90 -39.65 61.02
CA ARG A 16 63.10 -39.02 59.98
C ARG A 16 61.80 -38.51 60.60
N ILE A 17 61.67 -37.19 60.73
CA ILE A 17 60.37 -36.56 60.99
C ILE A 17 59.52 -36.75 59.73
N ARG A 18 58.58 -37.69 59.79
CA ARG A 18 57.49 -37.76 58.81
C ARG A 18 56.42 -36.78 59.27
N ILE A 19 56.36 -35.61 58.61
CA ILE A 19 55.19 -34.74 58.69
C ILE A 19 54.07 -35.49 57.97
N ALA A 20 53.17 -36.10 58.74
CA ALA A 20 51.90 -36.58 58.20
C ALA A 20 51.05 -35.34 57.90
N CYS A 21 51.15 -34.83 56.67
CA CYS A 21 50.10 -33.97 56.13
C CYS A 21 48.86 -34.86 56.03
N ASN A 22 47.81 -34.53 56.77
CA ASN A 22 46.54 -35.22 56.71
C ASN A 22 45.77 -34.64 55.52
N PRO A 23 45.65 -35.33 54.36
CA PRO A 23 44.84 -34.82 53.28
C PRO A 23 43.40 -35.19 53.60
N THR A 24 42.77 -34.45 54.51
CA THR A 24 41.32 -34.41 54.57
C THR A 24 40.83 -33.24 53.73
N GLU A 25 41.27 -33.16 52.48
CA GLU A 25 40.46 -32.48 51.48
C GLU A 25 39.27 -33.39 51.20
N ARG A 26 38.16 -33.06 51.87
CA ARG A 26 36.85 -33.60 51.53
C ARG A 26 36.62 -33.32 50.06
N ASP A 27 36.72 -34.38 49.28
CA ASP A 27 36.34 -34.52 47.90
C ASP A 27 34.94 -33.92 47.72
N ARG A 28 34.86 -32.65 47.29
CA ARG A 28 33.59 -31.98 46.97
C ARG A 28 33.16 -32.50 45.60
N ARG A 29 32.53 -33.66 45.66
CA ARG A 29 32.07 -34.48 44.52
C ARG A 29 31.27 -33.64 43.53
N GLY A 30 31.54 -33.88 42.25
CA GLY A 30 31.11 -33.13 41.06
C GLY A 30 29.61 -33.11 40.74
N SER A 31 28.73 -33.05 41.75
CA SER A 31 27.30 -32.85 41.56
C SER A 31 26.99 -31.50 40.89
N ILE A 32 27.84 -30.49 41.12
CA ILE A 32 27.74 -29.19 40.46
C ILE A 32 28.01 -29.31 38.96
N LEU A 33 28.92 -30.19 38.55
CA LEU A 33 29.25 -30.39 37.13
C LEU A 33 28.08 -31.02 36.36
N VAL A 34 27.38 -31.99 36.97
CA VAL A 34 26.18 -32.60 36.40
C VAL A 34 25.04 -31.58 36.31
N LEU A 35 24.80 -30.81 37.37
CA LEU A 35 23.76 -29.77 37.37
C LEU A 35 24.07 -28.67 36.35
N ALA A 36 25.32 -28.23 36.25
CA ALA A 36 25.76 -27.22 35.29
C ALA A 36 25.59 -27.73 33.86
N ALA A 37 25.95 -28.98 33.56
CA ALA A 37 25.74 -29.59 32.26
C ALA A 37 24.25 -29.66 31.90
N ALA A 38 23.38 -30.04 32.85
CA ALA A 38 21.94 -30.10 32.63
C ALA A 38 21.34 -28.71 32.34
N ILE A 39 21.70 -27.69 33.12
CA ILE A 39 21.24 -26.31 32.92
C ILE A 39 21.73 -25.76 31.57
N LEU A 40 22.98 -26.05 31.21
CA LEU A 40 23.57 -25.62 29.94
C LEU A 40 22.79 -26.18 28.74
N VAL A 41 22.36 -27.44 28.79
CA VAL A 41 21.48 -28.03 27.75
C VAL A 41 20.15 -27.28 27.66
N VAL A 42 19.52 -26.96 28.81
CA VAL A 42 18.25 -26.21 28.83
C VAL A 42 18.43 -24.80 28.25
N ILE A 43 19.53 -24.11 28.58
CA ILE A 43 19.83 -22.79 28.03
C ILE A 43 20.01 -22.87 26.51
N PHE A 44 20.76 -23.85 26.01
CA PHE A 44 20.93 -24.03 24.56
C PHE A 44 19.61 -24.34 23.85
N ALA A 45 18.74 -25.16 24.45
CA ALA A 45 17.41 -25.43 23.89
C ALA A 45 16.55 -24.16 23.81
N MET A 46 16.58 -23.30 24.84
CA MET A 46 15.86 -22.03 24.85
C MET A 46 16.42 -21.04 23.82
N VAL A 47 17.74 -20.97 23.67
CA VAL A 47 18.39 -20.11 22.66
C VAL A 47 18.05 -20.58 21.25
N ALA A 48 18.16 -21.88 20.97
CA ALA A 48 17.80 -22.48 19.69
C ALA A 48 16.35 -22.15 19.31
N PHE A 49 15.41 -22.38 20.24
CA PHE A 49 14.01 -22.04 20.05
C PHE A 49 13.79 -20.54 19.79
N SER A 50 14.48 -19.68 20.55
CA SER A 50 14.38 -18.23 20.37
C SER A 50 14.89 -17.77 18.99
N VAL A 51 15.97 -18.36 18.48
CA VAL A 51 16.54 -18.02 17.17
C VAL A 51 15.57 -18.42 16.06
N ASP A 52 15.06 -19.66 16.09
CA ASP A 52 14.12 -20.16 15.09
C ASP A 52 12.82 -19.33 15.06
N MET A 53 12.25 -19.01 16.23
CA MET A 53 11.06 -18.17 16.31
C MET A 53 11.31 -16.75 15.77
N SER A 54 12.49 -16.18 16.08
CA SER A 54 12.89 -14.86 15.58
C SER A 54 13.08 -14.87 14.06
N TYR A 55 13.61 -15.96 13.51
CA TYR A 55 13.83 -16.11 12.08
C TYR A 55 12.51 -16.21 11.30
N ILE A 56 11.53 -16.96 11.82
CA ILE A 56 10.17 -17.00 11.29
C ILE A 56 9.52 -15.61 11.31
N ALA A 57 9.60 -14.91 12.45
CA ALA A 57 8.99 -13.58 12.60
C ALA A 57 9.60 -12.54 11.65
N LEU A 58 10.93 -12.56 11.50
CA LEU A 58 11.65 -11.70 10.56
C LEU A 58 11.22 -11.99 9.12
N THR A 59 11.21 -13.27 8.72
CA THR A 59 10.85 -13.68 7.36
C THR A 59 9.40 -13.31 7.04
N LYS A 60 8.47 -13.49 7.99
CA LYS A 60 7.07 -13.07 7.83
C LYS A 60 6.94 -11.56 7.62
N THR A 61 7.73 -10.76 8.36
CA THR A 61 7.74 -9.30 8.19
C THR A 61 8.26 -8.91 6.81
N GLN A 62 9.32 -9.57 6.35
CA GLN A 62 9.88 -9.34 5.02
C GLN A 62 8.90 -9.71 3.89
N LEU A 63 8.19 -10.85 4.03
CA LEU A 63 7.12 -11.23 3.10
C LEU A 63 5.97 -10.23 3.09
N GLN A 64 5.59 -9.69 4.25
CA GLN A 64 4.55 -8.66 4.35
C GLN A 64 4.97 -7.38 3.61
N ILE A 65 6.22 -6.92 3.78
CA ILE A 65 6.75 -5.75 3.04
C ILE A 65 6.69 -5.99 1.53
N ALA A 66 7.08 -7.18 1.08
CA ALA A 66 6.99 -7.56 -0.33
C ALA A 66 5.54 -7.54 -0.84
N ALA A 67 4.60 -8.10 -0.06
CA ALA A 67 3.18 -8.13 -0.39
C ALA A 67 2.56 -6.73 -0.44
N ASP A 68 2.84 -5.88 0.55
CA ASP A 68 2.33 -4.50 0.63
C ASP A 68 2.84 -3.66 -0.54
N GLY A 69 4.14 -3.72 -0.81
CA GLY A 69 4.76 -3.02 -1.93
C GLY A 69 4.23 -3.51 -3.28
N ALA A 70 4.10 -4.82 -3.46
CA ALA A 70 3.55 -5.40 -4.69
C ALA A 70 2.07 -5.05 -4.89
N ALA A 71 1.26 -5.07 -3.83
CA ALA A 71 -0.15 -4.70 -3.90
C ALA A 71 -0.29 -3.22 -4.29
N LEU A 72 0.49 -2.32 -3.68
CA LEU A 72 0.48 -0.90 -4.03
C LEU A 72 0.92 -0.67 -5.48
N ALA A 73 2.04 -1.28 -5.90
CA ALA A 73 2.56 -1.14 -7.25
C ALA A 73 1.56 -1.64 -8.29
N GLY A 74 1.01 -2.85 -8.10
CA GLY A 74 -0.04 -3.37 -8.98
C GLY A 74 -1.28 -2.49 -9.00
N CYS A 75 -1.69 -1.96 -7.84
CA CYS A 75 -2.86 -1.11 -7.73
C CYS A 75 -2.71 0.23 -8.47
N LEU A 76 -1.53 0.85 -8.45
CA LEU A 76 -1.26 2.10 -9.17
C LEU A 76 -1.42 1.96 -10.68
N GLU A 77 -1.03 0.82 -11.24
CA GLU A 77 -1.17 0.52 -12.67
C GLU A 77 -2.63 0.29 -13.09
N LEU A 78 -3.55 0.04 -12.15
CA LEU A 78 -4.98 -0.11 -12.47
C LEU A 78 -5.62 1.20 -12.95
N ARG A 79 -5.00 2.35 -12.66
CA ARG A 79 -5.52 3.67 -12.97
C ARG A 79 -5.92 3.83 -14.43
N ASP A 80 -5.08 3.37 -15.35
CA ASP A 80 -5.28 3.61 -16.79
C ASP A 80 -6.32 2.65 -17.41
N GLY A 81 -6.83 1.68 -16.63
CA GLY A 81 -7.98 0.84 -16.96
C GLY A 81 -9.30 1.29 -16.31
N LEU A 82 -9.32 2.45 -15.65
CA LEU A 82 -10.48 3.02 -14.97
C LEU A 82 -11.04 4.24 -15.70
N GLY A 83 -12.32 4.53 -15.49
CA GLY A 83 -13.01 5.69 -16.04
C GLY A 83 -13.93 5.39 -17.23
N PRO A 84 -14.69 6.40 -17.72
CA PRO A 84 -15.62 6.25 -18.84
C PRO A 84 -14.90 6.01 -20.18
N GLN A 85 -13.65 6.43 -20.29
CA GLN A 85 -12.78 6.20 -21.45
C GLN A 85 -11.42 5.67 -20.97
N PRO A 86 -11.33 4.37 -20.62
CA PRO A 86 -10.08 3.78 -20.15
C PRO A 86 -9.04 3.77 -21.29
N ILE A 87 -7.78 4.04 -20.94
CA ILE A 87 -6.66 4.05 -21.89
C ILE A 87 -6.30 2.62 -22.31
N ASN A 88 -6.30 1.71 -21.33
CA ASN A 88 -5.96 0.30 -21.52
C ASN A 88 -7.19 -0.59 -21.37
N THR A 89 -7.21 -1.71 -22.09
CA THR A 89 -8.21 -2.75 -21.84
C THR A 89 -8.00 -3.41 -20.47
N THR A 90 -9.04 -4.07 -19.97
CA THR A 90 -8.97 -4.84 -18.72
C THR A 90 -7.83 -5.87 -18.71
N MET A 91 -7.60 -6.53 -19.85
CA MET A 91 -6.56 -7.57 -19.97
C MET A 91 -5.14 -6.97 -19.97
N GLU A 92 -4.93 -5.86 -20.68
CA GLU A 92 -3.65 -5.14 -20.67
C GLU A 92 -3.34 -4.60 -19.27
N THR A 93 -4.35 -4.03 -18.61
CA THR A 93 -4.22 -3.49 -17.25
C THR A 93 -3.81 -4.57 -16.25
N MET A 94 -4.41 -5.77 -16.32
CA MET A 94 -3.99 -6.91 -15.48
C MET A 94 -2.55 -7.34 -15.74
N SER A 95 -2.12 -7.34 -17.01
CA SER A 95 -0.76 -7.72 -17.40
C SER A 95 0.28 -6.73 -16.86
N ILE A 96 0.04 -5.43 -17.07
CA ILE A 96 0.93 -4.34 -16.60
C ILE A 96 0.97 -4.33 -15.06
N SER A 97 -0.19 -4.42 -14.41
CA SER A 97 -0.31 -4.48 -12.96
C SER A 97 0.40 -5.70 -12.38
N GLY A 98 0.25 -6.87 -13.01
CA GLY A 98 0.95 -8.09 -12.61
C GLY A 98 2.47 -7.98 -12.74
N ALA A 99 2.95 -7.38 -13.84
CA ALA A 99 4.38 -7.12 -14.05
C ALA A 99 4.95 -6.14 -13.00
N ALA A 100 4.23 -5.07 -12.67
CA ALA A 100 4.65 -4.11 -11.66
C ALA A 100 4.70 -4.74 -10.25
N ALA A 101 3.66 -5.49 -9.87
CA ALA A 101 3.60 -6.18 -8.59
C ALA A 101 4.73 -7.23 -8.44
N THR A 102 4.97 -8.05 -9.46
CA THR A 102 6.04 -9.04 -9.45
C THR A 102 7.43 -8.40 -9.41
N ALA A 103 7.65 -7.29 -10.11
CA ALA A 103 8.91 -6.55 -10.06
C ALA A 103 9.21 -6.00 -8.65
N VAL A 104 8.21 -5.40 -7.99
CA VAL A 104 8.39 -4.88 -6.62
C VAL A 104 8.57 -5.99 -5.60
N ALA A 105 7.83 -7.10 -5.70
CA ALA A 105 8.07 -8.26 -4.84
C ALA A 105 9.48 -8.83 -5.04
N GLY A 106 9.94 -8.97 -6.28
CA GLY A 106 11.27 -9.47 -6.61
C GLY A 106 12.42 -8.61 -6.09
N ALA A 107 12.17 -7.32 -5.82
CA ALA A 107 13.14 -6.42 -5.19
C ALA A 107 13.25 -6.60 -3.67
N ASN A 108 12.34 -7.37 -3.05
CA ASN A 108 12.29 -7.58 -1.61
C ASN A 108 12.79 -8.98 -1.21
N ARG A 109 13.67 -9.01 -0.21
CA ARG A 109 14.18 -10.24 0.42
C ARG A 109 13.08 -10.98 1.19
N ASN A 110 13.20 -12.30 1.39
CA ASN A 110 12.29 -13.08 2.25
C ASN A 110 12.98 -14.21 3.05
N GLY A 111 13.84 -13.87 4.00
CA GLY A 111 14.61 -14.83 4.79
C GLY A 111 15.91 -15.19 4.07
N ASP A 112 16.09 -16.45 3.71
CA ASP A 112 17.27 -16.96 3.02
C ASP A 112 17.38 -16.49 1.56
N LEU A 113 16.27 -16.14 0.89
CA LEU A 113 16.29 -15.73 -0.52
C LEU A 113 16.31 -14.21 -0.66
N THR A 114 17.02 -13.72 -1.68
CA THR A 114 17.19 -12.29 -1.97
C THR A 114 16.03 -11.63 -2.71
N ALA A 115 15.12 -12.44 -3.27
CA ALA A 115 13.99 -11.98 -4.06
C ALA A 115 12.74 -12.79 -3.70
N THR A 116 11.60 -12.11 -3.56
CA THR A 116 10.30 -12.75 -3.34
C THR A 116 9.67 -13.07 -4.68
N TYR A 117 9.41 -14.36 -4.91
CA TYR A 117 8.70 -14.82 -6.10
C TYR A 117 7.19 -14.66 -5.93
N LEU A 118 6.53 -14.19 -6.98
CA LEU A 118 5.07 -14.16 -7.10
C LEU A 118 4.68 -14.68 -8.50
N SER A 119 3.64 -15.49 -8.55
CA SER A 119 2.97 -15.89 -9.79
C SER A 119 1.71 -15.06 -9.99
N VAL A 120 1.61 -14.34 -11.10
CA VAL A 120 0.44 -13.50 -11.42
C VAL A 120 -0.86 -14.31 -11.43
N GLN A 121 -0.85 -15.57 -11.91
CA GLN A 121 -2.06 -16.39 -11.98
C GLN A 121 -2.54 -16.91 -10.62
N ARG A 122 -1.63 -17.08 -9.66
CA ARG A 122 -1.92 -17.74 -8.37
C ARG A 122 -2.02 -16.74 -7.22
N ASP A 123 -1.09 -15.80 -7.19
CA ASP A 123 -0.81 -14.95 -6.03
C ASP A 123 -1.48 -13.57 -6.14
N LEU A 124 -1.89 -13.17 -7.34
CA LEU A 124 -2.59 -11.92 -7.58
C LEU A 124 -4.07 -12.17 -7.82
N GLN A 125 -4.90 -11.40 -7.11
CA GLN A 125 -6.34 -11.37 -7.29
C GLN A 125 -6.78 -9.94 -7.58
N PHE A 126 -7.48 -9.77 -8.70
CA PHE A 126 -8.02 -8.49 -9.13
C PHE A 126 -9.50 -8.40 -8.77
N GLY A 127 -9.94 -7.21 -8.39
CA GLY A 127 -11.32 -7.00 -8.01
C GLY A 127 -11.71 -5.53 -7.95
N GLN A 128 -12.94 -5.32 -7.48
CA GLN A 128 -13.54 -4.02 -7.32
C GLN A 128 -13.83 -3.73 -5.84
N ALA A 129 -13.19 -2.73 -5.26
CA ALA A 129 -13.53 -2.16 -3.96
C ALA A 129 -14.67 -1.13 -4.15
N VAL A 130 -15.81 -1.40 -3.50
CA VAL A 130 -17.02 -0.58 -3.57
C VAL A 130 -17.49 -0.22 -2.17
N TRP A 131 -17.95 1.01 -1.98
CA TRP A 131 -18.58 1.43 -0.74
C TRP A 131 -20.00 0.90 -0.68
N ASP A 132 -20.31 0.09 0.33
CA ASP A 132 -21.68 -0.34 0.60
C ASP A 132 -22.35 0.64 1.57
N GLU A 133 -23.38 1.34 1.08
CA GLU A 133 -24.11 2.34 1.85
C GLU A 133 -24.93 1.75 2.99
N ASN A 134 -25.37 0.49 2.89
CA ASN A 134 -26.17 -0.14 3.93
C ASN A 134 -25.29 -0.55 5.12
N SER A 135 -24.12 -1.12 4.83
CA SER A 135 -23.19 -1.58 5.87
C SER A 135 -22.18 -0.52 6.31
N GLN A 136 -22.16 0.66 5.64
CA GLN A 136 -21.21 1.75 5.86
C GLN A 136 -19.76 1.26 5.86
N ARG A 137 -19.44 0.36 4.92
CA ARG A 137 -18.16 -0.34 4.83
C ARG A 137 -17.73 -0.55 3.39
N TRP A 138 -16.42 -0.57 3.18
CA TRP A 138 -15.85 -1.03 1.91
C TRP A 138 -16.00 -2.54 1.80
N THR A 139 -16.54 -2.98 0.67
CA THR A 139 -16.63 -4.38 0.27
C THR A 139 -15.82 -4.60 -1.01
N THR A 140 -15.31 -5.82 -1.21
CA THR A 140 -14.50 -6.14 -2.39
C THR A 140 -15.13 -7.26 -3.19
N ASN A 141 -15.45 -6.98 -4.45
CA ASN A 141 -15.97 -7.93 -5.42
C ASN A 141 -14.82 -8.45 -6.28
N TRP A 142 -14.30 -9.63 -5.95
CA TRP A 142 -13.21 -10.25 -6.71
C TRP A 142 -13.68 -10.73 -8.09
N GLY A 143 -12.84 -10.54 -9.11
CA GLY A 143 -13.15 -10.92 -10.50
C GLY A 143 -14.14 -10.00 -11.22
N ALA A 144 -14.62 -8.93 -10.59
CA ALA A 144 -15.49 -7.95 -11.21
C ALA A 144 -14.69 -6.78 -11.80
N ALA A 145 -14.82 -6.55 -13.10
CA ALA A 145 -14.29 -5.38 -13.78
C ALA A 145 -15.28 -4.19 -13.70
N PRO A 146 -14.81 -2.93 -13.76
CA PRO A 146 -13.41 -2.52 -13.87
C PRO A 146 -12.65 -2.72 -12.55
N TYR A 147 -11.40 -3.17 -12.64
CA TYR A 147 -10.59 -3.45 -11.46
C TYR A 147 -10.03 -2.15 -10.89
N ASN A 148 -10.30 -1.88 -9.62
CA ASN A 148 -9.66 -0.80 -8.86
C ASN A 148 -8.91 -1.33 -7.63
N CYS A 149 -8.91 -2.65 -7.42
CA CYS A 149 -8.32 -3.30 -6.25
C CYS A 149 -7.47 -4.50 -6.66
N VAL A 150 -6.32 -4.66 -6.03
CA VAL A 150 -5.43 -5.82 -6.15
C VAL A 150 -5.13 -6.38 -4.78
N ARG A 151 -5.27 -7.69 -4.64
CA ARG A 151 -4.71 -8.46 -3.52
C ARG A 151 -3.51 -9.25 -4.00
N VAL A 152 -2.45 -9.19 -3.21
CA VAL A 152 -1.23 -9.98 -3.40
C VAL A 152 -1.07 -10.93 -2.23
N ILE A 153 -0.76 -12.19 -2.52
CA ILE A 153 -0.49 -13.25 -1.55
C ILE A 153 0.96 -13.67 -1.73
N ALA A 154 1.83 -13.30 -0.78
CA ALA A 154 3.22 -13.76 -0.76
C ALA A 154 3.32 -14.97 0.18
N CYS A 155 3.73 -16.12 -0.35
CA CYS A 155 3.81 -17.36 0.41
C CYS A 155 5.14 -18.10 0.23
N ARG A 156 5.47 -18.93 1.22
CA ARG A 156 6.56 -19.89 1.26
C ARG A 156 6.00 -21.22 1.77
N ASN A 157 5.33 -21.96 0.91
CA ASN A 157 4.56 -23.15 1.26
C ASN A 157 4.57 -24.24 0.18
N SER A 158 5.42 -24.10 -0.85
CA SER A 158 5.45 -25.02 -1.98
C SER A 158 6.72 -25.86 -1.92
N ASP A 159 6.59 -27.11 -1.44
CA ASP A 159 7.72 -28.01 -1.18
C ASP A 159 8.59 -28.30 -2.42
N GLU A 160 8.01 -28.20 -3.62
CA GLU A 160 8.67 -28.55 -4.89
C GLU A 160 8.95 -27.33 -5.79
N SER A 161 8.99 -26.12 -5.22
CA SER A 161 9.10 -24.95 -6.07
C SER A 161 10.50 -24.70 -6.65
N PRO A 162 10.62 -24.59 -7.98
CA PRO A 162 11.86 -24.16 -8.62
C PRO A 162 12.10 -22.65 -8.48
N ASN A 163 11.08 -21.88 -8.09
CA ASN A 163 11.07 -20.42 -8.23
C ASN A 163 11.30 -19.66 -6.92
N GLY A 164 11.53 -20.36 -5.79
CA GLY A 164 11.87 -19.73 -4.52
C GLY A 164 10.69 -19.43 -3.58
N ASP A 165 9.55 -20.12 -3.72
CA ASP A 165 8.46 -20.12 -2.71
C ASP A 165 8.45 -21.42 -1.86
N ARG A 166 9.61 -22.08 -1.78
CA ARG A 166 9.86 -23.22 -0.87
C ARG A 166 9.68 -22.81 0.61
N PRO A 167 9.22 -23.72 1.49
CA PRO A 167 9.15 -23.44 2.92
C PRO A 167 10.48 -22.92 3.49
N LEU A 168 10.39 -22.19 4.59
CA LEU A 168 11.55 -21.66 5.29
C LEU A 168 12.29 -22.80 5.98
N GLU A 169 13.57 -23.01 5.67
CA GLU A 169 14.40 -23.97 6.39
C GLU A 169 14.69 -23.49 7.80
N MET A 170 14.46 -24.37 8.78
CA MET A 170 14.68 -24.07 10.18
C MET A 170 16.15 -24.29 10.55
N MET A 171 16.68 -23.52 11.51
CA MET A 171 18.10 -23.59 11.87
C MET A 171 18.37 -24.67 12.92
N PHE A 172 17.55 -24.73 13.98
CA PHE A 172 17.77 -25.65 15.11
C PHE A 172 16.61 -26.63 15.35
N ALA A 173 15.39 -26.30 14.92
CA ALA A 173 14.23 -27.17 14.95
C ALA A 173 14.41 -28.53 14.23
N PRO A 174 15.31 -28.71 13.24
CA PRO A 174 15.59 -30.02 12.66
C PRO A 174 16.05 -31.08 13.69
N VAL A 175 16.66 -30.66 14.81
CA VAL A 175 17.02 -31.57 15.92
C VAL A 175 15.79 -32.25 16.54
N MET A 176 14.61 -31.62 16.42
CA MET A 176 13.32 -32.16 16.88
C MET A 176 12.50 -32.77 15.73
N GLY A 177 13.07 -32.91 14.52
CA GLY A 177 12.39 -33.44 13.34
C GLY A 177 11.47 -32.44 12.63
N ILE A 178 11.67 -31.13 12.85
CA ILE A 178 10.94 -30.05 12.16
C ILE A 178 11.94 -29.34 11.24
N ASP A 179 11.96 -29.73 9.97
CA ASP A 179 12.95 -29.23 9.02
C ASP A 179 12.58 -27.87 8.42
N THR A 180 11.27 -27.59 8.30
CA THR A 180 10.76 -26.40 7.61
C THR A 180 9.56 -25.77 8.30
N ALA A 181 9.31 -24.51 7.97
CA ALA A 181 8.12 -23.76 8.36
C ALA A 181 7.48 -23.10 7.14
N SER A 182 6.17 -23.33 6.96
CA SER A 182 5.39 -22.67 5.91
C SER A 182 4.94 -21.28 6.35
N LEU A 183 5.06 -20.29 5.45
CA LEU A 183 4.66 -18.91 5.72
C LEU A 183 3.72 -18.40 4.62
N SER A 184 2.77 -17.55 4.99
CA SER A 184 1.90 -16.86 4.05
C SER A 184 1.47 -15.52 4.62
N THR A 185 1.46 -14.51 3.77
CA THR A 185 1.06 -13.13 4.05
C THR A 185 0.28 -12.60 2.87
N SER A 186 -0.65 -11.68 3.13
CA SER A 186 -1.42 -11.06 2.08
C SER A 186 -1.57 -9.57 2.33
N ALA A 187 -1.57 -8.81 1.25
CA ALA A 187 -1.85 -7.38 1.25
C ALA A 187 -2.93 -7.08 0.22
N THR A 188 -3.71 -6.02 0.44
CA THR A 188 -4.71 -5.56 -0.51
C THR A 188 -4.63 -4.04 -0.60
N ALA A 189 -4.52 -3.54 -1.83
CA ALA A 189 -4.52 -2.12 -2.13
C ALA A 189 -5.66 -1.82 -3.10
N ALA A 190 -6.31 -0.68 -2.90
CA ALA A 190 -7.39 -0.21 -3.75
C ALA A 190 -7.22 1.27 -4.09
N LEU A 191 -7.50 1.62 -5.35
CA LEU A 191 -7.71 2.99 -5.78
C LEU A 191 -9.12 3.38 -5.36
N LEU A 192 -9.20 4.25 -4.36
CA LEU A 192 -10.47 4.83 -3.95
C LEU A 192 -10.97 5.75 -5.07
N PRO A 193 -12.29 5.73 -5.36
CA PRO A 193 -12.86 6.60 -6.37
C PRO A 193 -12.66 8.06 -5.96
N GLY A 194 -11.79 8.75 -6.68
CA GLY A 194 -11.73 10.21 -6.70
C GLY A 194 -12.57 10.73 -7.86
N VAL A 195 -13.18 11.90 -7.68
CA VAL A 195 -13.74 12.66 -8.80
C VAL A 195 -12.62 13.51 -9.38
N GLY A 196 -12.39 13.38 -10.68
CA GLY A 196 -11.29 14.07 -11.32
C GLY A 196 -11.21 13.72 -12.78
N PHE A 197 -10.30 14.38 -13.47
CA PHE A 197 -10.11 14.20 -14.90
C PHE A 197 -8.63 14.15 -15.23
N LYS A 198 -8.30 13.33 -16.22
CA LYS A 198 -6.93 13.16 -16.73
C LYS A 198 -6.94 13.20 -18.25
N ILE A 199 -6.01 13.94 -18.85
CA ILE A 199 -5.64 13.82 -20.26
C ILE A 199 -4.14 13.59 -20.31
N SER A 200 -3.71 12.44 -20.84
CA SER A 200 -2.29 12.19 -21.06
C SER A 200 -1.68 13.22 -22.01
N SER A 201 -0.42 13.60 -21.79
CA SER A 201 0.28 14.60 -22.59
C SER A 201 0.36 14.15 -24.05
N GLY A 202 -0.05 15.02 -24.97
CA GLY A 202 -0.13 14.71 -26.40
C GLY A 202 -1.37 13.92 -26.82
N SER A 203 -2.30 13.61 -25.91
CA SER A 203 -3.60 13.04 -26.28
C SER A 203 -4.43 14.06 -27.07
N ALA A 204 -5.15 13.57 -28.08
CA ALA A 204 -6.16 14.35 -28.81
C ALA A 204 -7.51 14.40 -28.07
N GLY A 205 -7.63 13.69 -26.93
CA GLY A 205 -8.83 13.71 -26.11
C GLY A 205 -9.05 15.05 -25.41
N THR A 206 -10.31 15.30 -25.07
CA THR A 206 -10.73 16.48 -24.32
C THR A 206 -11.55 16.09 -23.10
N ILE A 207 -11.63 16.99 -22.12
CA ILE A 207 -12.45 16.82 -20.92
C ILE A 207 -13.68 17.68 -21.04
N ASP A 208 -14.84 17.04 -20.90
CA ASP A 208 -16.15 17.67 -20.90
C ASP A 208 -16.44 18.34 -19.54
N VAL A 209 -15.64 19.36 -19.22
CA VAL A 209 -15.87 20.26 -18.08
C VAL A 209 -16.15 21.64 -18.62
N LEU A 210 -17.27 22.21 -18.18
CA LEU A 210 -17.61 23.59 -18.51
C LEU A 210 -16.79 24.53 -17.62
N PRO A 211 -16.11 25.55 -18.19
CA PRO A 211 -15.36 26.55 -17.44
C PRO A 211 -16.31 27.59 -16.80
N ILE A 212 -17.27 27.12 -16.01
CA ILE A 212 -18.28 27.94 -15.34
C ILE A 212 -18.42 27.53 -13.87
N ALA A 213 -18.60 28.52 -13.00
CA ALA A 213 -18.97 28.35 -11.61
C ALA A 213 -20.42 28.83 -11.43
N LEU A 214 -21.25 27.95 -10.87
CA LEU A 214 -22.63 28.24 -10.51
C LEU A 214 -22.87 27.78 -9.06
N ASP A 215 -23.69 28.52 -8.33
CA ASP A 215 -24.11 28.12 -6.99
C ASP A 215 -25.07 26.93 -7.04
N VAL A 216 -24.96 26.08 -6.02
CA VAL A 216 -25.73 24.83 -5.91
C VAL A 216 -27.24 25.10 -5.92
N GLY A 217 -27.71 26.16 -5.26
CA GLY A 217 -29.14 26.46 -5.20
C GLY A 217 -29.75 26.82 -6.56
N THR A 218 -29.04 27.61 -7.37
CA THR A 218 -29.49 27.94 -8.74
C THR A 218 -29.42 26.72 -9.66
N TRP A 219 -28.39 25.89 -9.53
CA TRP A 219 -28.28 24.63 -10.27
C TRP A 219 -29.44 23.67 -9.94
N GLU A 220 -29.74 23.49 -8.65
CA GLU A 220 -30.87 22.67 -8.20
C GLU A 220 -32.21 23.22 -8.67
N ALA A 221 -32.39 24.55 -8.68
CA ALA A 221 -33.61 25.18 -9.22
C ALA A 221 -33.80 24.86 -10.72
N LEU A 222 -32.74 24.98 -11.53
CA LEU A 222 -32.76 24.65 -12.95
C LEU A 222 -33.13 23.19 -13.20
N ILE A 223 -32.48 22.26 -12.49
CA ILE A 223 -32.78 20.82 -12.63
C ILE A 223 -34.23 20.50 -12.23
N ASN A 224 -34.76 21.21 -11.22
CA ASN A 224 -36.13 21.06 -10.76
C ASN A 224 -37.16 21.83 -11.63
N GLY A 225 -36.76 22.34 -12.79
CA GLY A 225 -37.68 22.99 -13.73
C GLY A 225 -38.02 24.44 -13.37
N THR A 226 -37.24 25.09 -12.51
CA THR A 226 -37.44 26.48 -12.07
C THR A 226 -36.34 27.38 -12.64
N GLY A 227 -36.69 28.23 -13.60
CA GLY A 227 -35.76 29.16 -14.25
C GLY A 227 -36.49 30.12 -15.19
N SER A 228 -35.73 31.06 -15.77
CA SER A 228 -36.21 31.88 -16.89
C SER A 228 -36.16 31.07 -18.20
N ASP A 229 -36.98 31.46 -19.17
CA ASP A 229 -37.00 30.93 -20.55
C ASP A 229 -37.30 32.11 -21.47
N ASP A 230 -36.35 33.04 -21.52
CA ASP A 230 -36.48 34.35 -22.15
C ASP A 230 -35.84 34.38 -23.56
N TYR A 231 -34.99 33.42 -23.91
CA TYR A 231 -34.35 33.30 -25.21
C TYR A 231 -34.59 31.96 -25.91
N SER A 232 -34.50 32.01 -27.25
CA SER A 232 -34.64 30.85 -28.13
C SER A 232 -33.41 30.72 -29.00
N TYR A 233 -32.86 29.51 -29.12
CA TYR A 233 -31.72 29.24 -30.00
C TYR A 233 -32.15 28.61 -31.34
N ASN A 234 -31.78 29.23 -32.46
CA ASN A 234 -31.96 28.64 -33.78
C ASN A 234 -30.70 27.88 -34.23
N PRO A 235 -30.72 26.53 -34.31
CA PRO A 235 -29.56 25.73 -34.65
C PRO A 235 -29.10 25.86 -36.12
N SER A 236 -29.97 26.33 -37.02
CA SER A 236 -29.62 26.50 -38.44
C SER A 236 -28.89 27.82 -38.72
N THR A 237 -29.14 28.85 -37.91
CA THR A 237 -28.53 30.18 -38.07
C THR A 237 -27.54 30.54 -36.97
N GLY A 238 -27.52 29.78 -35.86
CA GLY A 238 -26.72 30.07 -34.67
C GLY A 238 -27.14 31.35 -33.95
N ALA A 239 -28.35 31.84 -34.20
CA ALA A 239 -28.84 33.10 -33.65
C ALA A 239 -29.66 32.84 -32.37
N VAL A 240 -29.43 33.69 -31.35
CA VAL A 240 -30.23 33.76 -30.13
C VAL A 240 -31.21 34.92 -30.28
N THR A 241 -32.50 34.65 -30.17
CA THR A 241 -33.58 35.65 -30.23
C THR A 241 -34.38 35.65 -28.95
N SER A 242 -35.09 36.73 -28.65
CA SER A 242 -36.00 36.77 -27.50
C SER A 242 -37.26 35.95 -27.78
N GLY A 243 -37.64 35.12 -26.82
CA GLY A 243 -38.78 34.20 -26.86
C GLY A 243 -38.39 32.85 -26.30
N GLY A 244 -39.24 32.19 -25.52
CA GLY A 244 -38.89 30.91 -24.89
C GLY A 244 -38.86 29.74 -25.87
N ASP A 245 -37.91 28.82 -25.67
CA ASP A 245 -37.79 27.56 -26.41
C ASP A 245 -37.93 26.31 -25.52
N GLY A 246 -38.27 26.50 -24.26
CA GLY A 246 -38.45 25.45 -23.27
C GLY A 246 -37.14 24.99 -22.62
N ILE A 247 -36.00 25.62 -22.94
CA ILE A 247 -34.73 25.40 -22.27
C ILE A 247 -34.57 26.47 -21.19
N LEU A 248 -34.46 26.04 -19.93
CA LEU A 248 -34.29 26.99 -18.84
C LEU A 248 -32.91 27.62 -18.84
N GLU A 249 -32.88 28.89 -18.47
CA GLU A 249 -31.73 29.78 -18.61
C GLU A 249 -31.28 30.33 -17.27
N VAL A 250 -29.98 30.61 -17.19
CA VAL A 250 -29.37 31.23 -16.03
C VAL A 250 -28.39 32.31 -16.45
N ASP A 251 -28.45 33.45 -15.76
CA ASP A 251 -27.50 34.51 -15.96
C ASP A 251 -26.19 34.21 -15.22
N LEU A 252 -25.11 34.08 -15.99
CA LEU A 252 -23.75 33.79 -15.55
C LEU A 252 -22.97 35.06 -15.16
N TYR A 253 -23.58 36.25 -15.22
CA TYR A 253 -22.92 37.47 -14.80
C TYR A 253 -22.61 37.43 -13.28
N PRO A 254 -21.46 37.93 -12.82
CA PRO A 254 -21.10 37.94 -11.40
C PRO A 254 -21.84 39.05 -10.65
N TYR A 255 -23.16 38.93 -10.48
CA TYR A 255 -23.94 39.81 -9.60
C TYR A 255 -23.94 39.24 -8.19
N GLY A 256 -23.21 39.89 -7.28
CA GLY A 256 -23.21 39.51 -5.87
C GLY A 256 -24.47 40.03 -5.17
N ASN A 257 -25.14 39.15 -4.42
CA ASN A 257 -26.01 39.55 -3.31
C ASN A 257 -25.30 39.23 -1.98
N GLY A 258 -25.84 39.68 -0.84
CA GLY A 258 -25.18 39.48 0.47
C GLY A 258 -24.89 38.02 0.86
N ALA A 259 -25.50 37.04 0.17
CA ALA A 259 -25.29 35.61 0.39
C ALA A 259 -24.31 34.96 -0.63
N LEU A 260 -24.02 35.62 -1.76
CA LEU A 260 -23.11 35.14 -2.80
C LEU A 260 -22.11 36.26 -3.16
N PRO A 261 -20.87 36.23 -2.61
CA PRO A 261 -19.83 37.15 -3.04
C PRO A 261 -19.62 37.05 -4.56
N PRO A 262 -19.40 38.16 -5.28
CA PRO A 262 -19.29 38.19 -6.74
C PRO A 262 -18.28 37.21 -7.36
N GLY A 263 -17.29 36.75 -6.58
CA GLY A 263 -16.22 35.85 -7.05
C GLY A 263 -16.61 34.37 -7.20
N ASN A 264 -17.82 33.95 -6.79
CA ASN A 264 -18.22 32.54 -6.77
C ASN A 264 -19.17 32.14 -7.91
N ARG A 265 -19.46 33.04 -8.87
CA ARG A 265 -20.34 32.81 -10.01
C ARG A 265 -19.75 33.42 -11.27
N GLY A 266 -19.77 32.67 -12.37
CA GLY A 266 -19.36 33.17 -13.69
C GLY A 266 -18.35 32.25 -14.38
N THR A 267 -17.57 32.80 -15.30
CA THR A 267 -16.56 32.03 -16.04
C THR A 267 -15.35 31.75 -15.16
N VAL A 268 -14.83 30.53 -15.28
CA VAL A 268 -13.60 30.09 -14.60
C VAL A 268 -12.51 30.00 -15.65
N ASP A 269 -11.40 30.68 -15.42
CA ASP A 269 -10.24 30.57 -16.30
C ASP A 269 -9.51 29.24 -16.04
N LEU A 270 -9.58 28.34 -17.01
CA LEU A 270 -8.97 27.01 -16.96
C LEU A 270 -7.93 26.90 -18.08
N GLY A 271 -6.66 27.17 -17.76
CA GLY A 271 -5.54 26.92 -18.66
C GLY A 271 -4.61 28.12 -18.78
N SER A 272 -4.42 28.60 -20.02
CA SER A 272 -3.45 29.67 -20.28
C SER A 272 -3.85 30.96 -19.55
N PRO A 273 -2.90 31.78 -19.05
CA PRO A 273 -3.21 33.05 -18.39
C PRO A 273 -3.95 34.08 -19.28
N ASN A 274 -4.02 33.81 -20.59
CA ASN A 274 -4.74 34.64 -21.53
C ASN A 274 -6.20 34.15 -21.58
N ASN A 275 -7.03 34.68 -20.67
CA ASN A 275 -8.46 34.42 -20.60
C ASN A 275 -9.21 35.03 -21.80
N SER A 276 -9.07 34.42 -22.99
CA SER A 276 -9.67 34.92 -24.22
C SER A 276 -11.06 34.33 -24.44
N THR A 277 -11.96 35.10 -25.05
CA THR A 277 -13.29 34.62 -25.45
C THR A 277 -13.21 33.43 -26.41
N ASN A 278 -12.15 33.34 -27.21
CA ASN A 278 -11.93 32.20 -28.11
C ASN A 278 -11.62 30.91 -27.33
N ASP A 279 -10.87 31.01 -26.23
CA ASP A 279 -10.52 29.87 -25.39
C ASP A 279 -11.75 29.37 -24.64
N LEU A 280 -12.51 30.26 -24.00
CA LEU A 280 -13.76 29.91 -23.34
C LEU A 280 -14.76 29.26 -24.31
N LYS A 281 -14.94 29.83 -25.51
CA LYS A 281 -15.82 29.26 -26.54
C LYS A 281 -15.38 27.86 -26.95
N ARG A 282 -14.08 27.65 -27.16
CA ARG A 282 -13.54 26.34 -27.51
C ARG A 282 -13.76 25.34 -26.39
N GLN A 283 -13.48 25.70 -25.14
CA GLN A 283 -13.66 24.82 -23.98
C GLN A 283 -15.13 24.44 -23.78
N ILE A 284 -16.07 25.36 -24.00
CA ILE A 284 -17.51 25.05 -23.93
C ILE A 284 -17.93 24.08 -25.05
N LEU A 285 -17.43 24.26 -26.27
CA LEU A 285 -17.84 23.45 -27.43
C LEU A 285 -17.14 22.10 -27.52
N TYR A 286 -15.89 22.02 -27.08
CA TYR A 286 -15.01 20.88 -27.32
C TYR A 286 -14.32 20.35 -26.07
N GLY A 287 -14.49 21.00 -24.92
CA GLY A 287 -13.82 20.61 -23.67
C GLY A 287 -12.40 21.13 -23.52
N LEU A 288 -11.82 20.91 -22.34
CA LEU A 288 -10.42 21.20 -22.03
C LEU A 288 -9.52 20.21 -22.75
N ASN A 289 -8.38 20.66 -23.28
CA ASN A 289 -7.42 19.80 -23.96
C ASN A 289 -6.10 19.66 -23.17
N ALA A 290 -5.16 18.88 -23.71
CA ALA A 290 -3.83 18.72 -23.10
C ALA A 290 -3.04 20.03 -22.96
N TYR A 291 -3.25 21.01 -23.87
CA TYR A 291 -2.62 22.32 -23.79
C TYR A 291 -3.15 23.12 -22.59
N ASP A 292 -4.46 23.12 -22.37
CA ASP A 292 -5.08 23.78 -21.21
C ASP A 292 -4.54 23.22 -19.88
N LEU A 293 -4.43 21.89 -19.79
CA LEU A 293 -3.91 21.24 -18.59
C LEU A 293 -2.41 21.42 -18.37
N SER A 294 -1.65 21.75 -19.42
CA SER A 294 -0.20 21.96 -19.28
C SER A 294 0.14 23.11 -18.32
N PHE A 295 -0.77 24.06 -18.13
CA PHE A 295 -0.62 25.17 -17.21
C PHE A 295 -0.81 24.79 -15.73
N PHE A 296 -1.39 23.62 -15.44
CA PHE A 296 -1.66 23.13 -14.09
C PHE A 296 -0.66 22.08 -13.60
N GLY A 297 0.54 22.04 -14.18
CA GLY A 297 1.57 21.04 -13.82
C GLY A 297 1.43 19.70 -14.55
N GLY A 298 0.45 19.57 -15.46
CA GLY A 298 0.30 18.46 -16.39
C GLY A 298 -0.72 17.39 -15.98
N GLU A 299 -1.23 16.74 -17.04
CA GLU A 299 -2.11 15.58 -17.19
C GLU A 299 -3.30 15.33 -16.26
N SER A 300 -3.27 15.65 -14.98
CA SER A 300 -4.30 15.23 -14.02
C SER A 300 -4.75 16.37 -13.11
N PHE A 301 -6.06 16.57 -13.03
CA PHE A 301 -6.70 17.40 -12.01
C PHE A 301 -7.55 16.49 -11.13
N VAL A 302 -7.19 16.44 -9.85
CA VAL A 302 -7.95 15.70 -8.84
C VAL A 302 -8.79 16.72 -8.08
N VAL A 303 -10.11 16.57 -8.16
CA VAL A 303 -10.98 17.24 -7.21
C VAL A 303 -10.94 16.36 -5.98
N ASP A 304 -10.27 16.82 -4.93
CA ASP A 304 -10.39 16.17 -3.63
C ASP A 304 -11.88 16.19 -3.26
N CYS A 305 -12.54 15.05 -3.43
CA CYS A 305 -13.78 14.80 -2.74
C CYS A 305 -13.39 14.81 -1.27
N PRO A 306 -13.84 15.78 -0.45
CA PRO A 306 -13.57 15.72 0.97
C PRO A 306 -14.09 14.35 1.42
N ALA A 307 -13.19 13.50 1.91
CA ALA A 307 -13.52 12.16 2.40
C ALA A 307 -14.81 12.29 3.21
N ARG A 308 -15.90 11.72 2.68
CA ARG A 308 -17.31 11.87 3.10
C ARG A 308 -17.39 12.06 4.62
N MET A 309 -17.29 13.30 5.10
CA MET A 309 -17.65 13.63 6.47
C MET A 309 -19.17 13.51 6.52
N PRO A 310 -19.75 12.88 7.55
CA PRO A 310 -21.11 12.32 7.52
C PRO A 310 -22.28 13.32 7.41
N ASN A 311 -22.07 14.58 6.99
CA ASN A 311 -23.11 15.62 6.98
C ASN A 311 -23.11 16.55 5.75
N LEU A 312 -22.70 16.09 4.56
CA LEU A 312 -23.09 16.76 3.32
C LEU A 312 -23.68 15.75 2.34
N ALA A 313 -24.95 15.94 2.02
CA ALA A 313 -25.70 15.13 1.08
C ALA A 313 -25.16 15.34 -0.34
N THR A 314 -24.53 14.32 -0.90
CA THR A 314 -24.36 14.19 -2.35
C THR A 314 -25.39 13.20 -2.85
N TYR A 315 -26.35 13.73 -3.60
CA TYR A 315 -27.44 13.04 -4.27
C TYR A 315 -26.88 12.12 -5.37
N SER A 316 -27.18 10.83 -5.27
CA SER A 316 -26.97 9.85 -6.34
C SER A 316 -28.12 9.98 -7.35
N PRO A 317 -27.86 10.23 -8.65
CA PRO A 317 -28.91 10.16 -9.65
C PRO A 317 -29.21 8.69 -9.92
N THR A 318 -30.17 8.13 -9.18
CA THR A 318 -30.83 6.89 -9.56
C THR A 318 -31.71 7.19 -10.77
N VAL A 319 -31.22 6.89 -11.98
CA VAL A 319 -32.07 6.84 -13.17
C VAL A 319 -32.91 5.58 -13.05
N SER A 320 -34.12 5.69 -12.51
CA SER A 320 -35.16 4.69 -12.73
C SER A 320 -35.70 4.87 -14.15
N THR A 321 -35.71 3.77 -14.91
CA THR A 321 -36.40 3.60 -16.19
C THR A 321 -37.82 4.13 -16.18
#